data_AF-A0A7J4I1M1-F1
#
_entry.id   AF-A0A7J4I1M1-F1
#
_cell.length_a   1.000
_cell.length_b   1.000
_cell.length_c   1.000
_cell.angle_alpha   90.00
_cell.angle_beta   90.00
_cell.angle_gamma   90.00
#
_symmetry.space_group_name_H-M   'P 1'
#
loop_
_entity.id
_entity.type
_entity.pdbx_description
1 polymer ?
#
loop_
_entity_poly.entity_id
_entity_poly.type
_entity_poly.pdbx_seq_one_letter_code
_entity_poly.pdbx_strand_id
1 'polypeptide(L)'
;MLRRCLLFIFLSIFLIHFISASYNTFSLENFAENIFDFFDASTIILGSLFILFFIPVNFALRRYFKNDSWAGIGAFCVSFLIIYVLNKSGFDFSSLFFSFGLSENLLYSILPVIFLIGFIIFIWYFSFSAFFLSSGLILFILTIFTNLIYEKGAALVFGAILFLIGVWLWNKGNKGNTGVRVNNLVKPMDKIKNVSGSSSPSKPSGWIHGGKVLNLDMVERKKAWQKKLNALYEDNARLAKRNNGRIPARGTSDGERRAKNMKSIKVLENLIRSQ
;
A
#
# COMPACT_ATOMS: atom_id res chain seq x y z
N MET A 1 5.01 -0.68 4.62
CA MET A 1 4.02 0.08 5.43
C MET A 1 4.64 0.68 6.68
N LEU A 2 5.42 -0.07 7.47
CA LEU A 2 6.21 0.46 8.61
C LEU A 2 6.99 1.75 8.25
N ARG A 3 7.64 1.76 7.08
CA ARG A 3 8.38 2.92 6.57
C ARG A 3 7.50 4.15 6.24
N ARG A 4 6.21 3.96 5.92
CA ARG A 4 5.25 5.06 5.70
C ARG A 4 4.75 5.63 7.03
N CYS A 5 4.54 4.77 8.04
CA CYS A 5 4.24 5.22 9.41
C CYS A 5 5.41 6.00 10.03
N LEU A 6 6.65 5.55 9.81
CA LEU A 6 7.84 6.22 10.34
C LEU A 6 7.99 7.64 9.80
N LEU A 7 7.70 7.84 8.51
CA LEU A 7 7.63 9.16 7.88
C LEU A 7 6.59 10.07 8.54
N PHE A 8 5.41 9.51 8.84
CA PHE A 8 4.34 10.26 9.48
C PHE A 8 4.72 10.65 10.91
N ILE A 9 5.29 9.72 11.69
CA ILE A 9 5.78 9.98 13.05
C ILE A 9 6.83 11.08 13.03
N PHE A 10 7.79 11.02 12.10
CA PHE A 10 8.82 12.05 11.96
C PHE A 10 8.21 13.41 11.62
N LEU A 11 7.30 13.47 10.63
CA LEU A 11 6.57 14.68 10.26
C LEU A 11 5.80 15.28 11.45
N SER A 12 5.20 14.40 12.25
CA SER A 12 4.41 14.77 13.41
C SER A 12 5.26 15.41 14.50
N ILE A 13 6.38 14.77 14.85
CA ILE A 13 7.32 15.30 15.86
C ILE A 13 7.84 16.67 15.42
N PHE A 14 8.10 16.84 14.12
CA PHE A 14 8.55 18.11 13.59
C PHE A 14 7.48 19.21 13.67
N LEU A 15 6.21 18.89 13.37
CA LEU A 15 5.07 19.81 13.48
C LEU A 15 4.79 20.24 14.94
N ILE A 16 5.08 19.39 15.93
CA ILE A 16 4.88 19.72 17.36
C ILE A 16 5.69 20.96 17.78
N HIS A 17 6.91 21.13 17.26
CA HIS A 17 7.74 22.29 17.60
C HIS A 17 7.20 23.61 17.03
N PHE A 18 6.56 23.58 15.86
CA PHE A 18 5.89 24.75 15.29
C PHE A 18 4.68 25.16 16.11
N ILE A 19 3.93 24.18 16.61
CA ILE A 19 2.76 24.40 17.44
C ILE A 19 3.19 24.94 18.82
N SER A 20 4.22 24.36 19.45
CA SER A 20 4.66 24.73 20.80
C SER A 20 5.20 26.15 20.95
N ALA A 21 5.66 26.81 19.87
CA ALA A 21 6.26 28.14 19.95
C ALA A 21 5.24 29.26 20.25
N SER A 22 3.95 28.95 20.29
CA SER A 22 2.90 29.97 20.18
C SER A 22 1.90 29.98 21.36
N TYR A 23 1.97 29.04 22.30
CA TYR A 23 0.93 28.87 23.33
C TYR A 23 1.23 29.56 24.65
N ASN A 24 0.51 30.65 24.96
CA ASN A 24 0.34 31.11 26.35
C ASN A 24 -1.12 31.32 26.81
N THR A 25 -2.12 31.24 25.92
CA THR A 25 -3.54 31.35 26.32
C THR A 25 -4.43 30.61 25.33
N PHE A 26 -4.96 29.45 25.69
CA PHE A 26 -5.77 28.63 24.79
C PHE A 26 -7.01 28.09 25.50
N SER A 27 -8.19 28.60 25.10
CA SER A 27 -9.50 28.07 25.47
C SER A 27 -10.16 27.42 24.24
N LEU A 28 -10.92 26.35 24.45
CA LEU A 28 -11.50 25.50 23.40
C LEU A 28 -12.65 26.20 22.64
N GLU A 29 -13.36 27.10 23.33
CA GLU A 29 -14.45 27.92 22.78
C GLU A 29 -13.92 28.99 21.80
N ASN A 30 -12.70 29.48 22.05
CA ASN A 30 -12.00 30.37 21.14
C ASN A 30 -11.07 29.60 20.18
N PHE A 31 -11.07 28.27 20.15
CA PHE A 31 -10.11 27.51 19.33
C PHE A 31 -10.34 27.72 17.84
N ALA A 32 -11.59 27.73 17.40
CA ALA A 32 -11.91 27.90 15.99
C ALA A 32 -11.69 29.34 15.54
N GLU A 33 -12.09 30.33 16.36
CA GLU A 33 -11.87 31.75 16.06
C GLU A 33 -10.37 32.11 16.19
N ASN A 34 -9.71 31.69 17.27
CA ASN A 34 -8.29 31.95 17.45
C ASN A 34 -7.39 31.13 16.53
N ILE A 35 -7.76 29.94 16.02
CA ILE A 35 -6.86 29.23 15.09
C ILE A 35 -6.58 30.11 13.87
N PHE A 36 -7.60 30.78 13.35
CA PHE A 36 -7.42 31.64 12.20
C PHE A 36 -6.74 32.96 12.57
N ASP A 37 -6.96 33.48 13.78
CA ASP A 37 -6.26 34.69 14.25
C ASP A 37 -4.81 34.44 14.68
N PHE A 38 -4.47 33.21 15.06
CA PHE A 38 -3.17 32.82 15.60
C PHE A 38 -2.18 32.42 14.51
N PHE A 39 -2.69 31.89 13.40
CA PHE A 39 -1.89 31.76 12.20
C PHE A 39 -2.01 33.05 11.39
N ASP A 40 -1.00 33.92 11.52
CA ASP A 40 -0.82 35.04 10.60
C ASP A 40 -1.00 34.54 9.16
N ALA A 41 -1.70 35.29 8.32
CA ALA A 41 -2.07 34.87 6.96
C ALA A 41 -0.85 34.38 6.17
N SER A 42 0.30 35.00 6.42
CA SER A 42 1.60 34.60 5.89
C SER A 42 1.96 33.14 6.23
N THR A 43 1.77 32.70 7.48
CA THR A 43 2.05 31.33 7.92
C THR A 43 1.13 30.33 7.25
N ILE A 44 -0.15 30.67 7.14
CA ILE A 44 -1.14 29.83 6.47
C ILE A 44 -0.78 29.65 5.00
N ILE A 45 -0.46 30.75 4.32
CA ILE A 45 -0.02 30.74 2.92
C ILE A 45 1.24 29.89 2.75
N LEU A 46 2.23 30.02 3.63
CA LEU A 46 3.45 29.19 3.62
C LEU A 46 3.12 27.70 3.78
N GLY A 47 2.19 27.35 4.68
CA GLY A 47 1.72 25.98 4.86
C GLY A 47 1.03 25.42 3.62
N SER A 48 0.20 26.22 2.95
CA SER A 48 -0.42 25.83 1.68
C SER A 48 0.62 25.65 0.56
N LEU A 49 1.58 26.57 0.45
CA LEU A 49 2.68 26.47 -0.51
C LEU A 49 3.55 25.24 -0.24
N PHE A 50 3.78 24.90 1.03
CA PHE A 50 4.51 23.69 1.40
C PHE A 50 3.84 22.45 0.79
N ILE A 51 2.52 22.31 0.98
CA ILE A 51 1.75 21.20 0.42
C ILE A 51 1.80 21.24 -1.12
N LEU A 52 1.63 22.43 -1.70
CA LEU A 52 1.67 22.66 -3.14
C LEU A 52 3.00 22.20 -3.77
N PHE A 53 4.14 22.46 -3.12
CA PHE A 53 5.45 22.00 -3.59
C PHE A 53 5.70 20.53 -3.26
N PHE A 54 5.23 20.05 -2.11
CA PHE A 54 5.45 18.68 -1.66
C PHE A 54 4.86 17.64 -2.61
N ILE A 55 3.64 17.86 -3.11
CA ILE A 55 2.95 16.93 -4.02
C ILE A 55 3.77 16.64 -5.30
N PRO A 56 4.11 17.65 -6.14
CA PRO A 56 4.85 17.41 -7.38
C PRO A 56 6.28 16.92 -7.13
N VAL A 57 6.95 17.42 -6.08
CA VAL A 57 8.31 16.99 -5.73
C VAL A 57 8.31 15.51 -5.31
N ASN A 58 7.37 15.10 -4.44
CA ASN A 58 7.19 13.69 -4.06
C ASN A 58 6.83 12.81 -5.26
N PHE A 59 5.99 13.30 -6.17
CA PHE A 59 5.66 12.58 -7.40
C PHE A 59 6.88 12.37 -8.31
N ALA A 60 7.71 13.40 -8.49
CA ALA A 60 8.95 13.31 -9.26
C ALA A 60 9.96 12.35 -8.62
N LEU A 61 10.19 12.49 -7.31
CA LEU A 61 11.14 11.67 -6.56
C LEU A 61 10.74 10.19 -6.50
N ARG A 62 9.44 9.88 -6.49
CA ARG A 62 8.95 8.49 -6.54
C ARG A 62 9.31 7.77 -7.83
N ARG A 63 9.50 8.48 -8.94
CA ARG A 63 9.97 7.86 -10.20
C ARG A 63 11.45 7.49 -10.13
N TYR A 64 12.22 8.21 -9.32
CA TYR A 64 13.68 8.02 -9.22
C TYR A 64 14.07 7.00 -8.14
N PHE A 65 13.43 7.07 -6.98
CA PHE A 65 13.75 6.18 -5.86
C PHE A 65 12.96 4.88 -5.93
N LYS A 66 13.68 3.74 -5.88
CA LYS A 66 13.06 2.39 -5.78
C LYS A 66 12.27 2.18 -4.48
N ASN A 67 12.48 3.02 -3.45
CA ASN A 67 11.83 2.91 -2.16
C ASN A 67 11.01 4.18 -1.88
N ASP A 68 9.68 4.04 -1.88
CA ASP A 68 8.71 5.11 -1.66
C ASP A 68 9.00 5.99 -0.44
N SER A 69 9.58 5.40 0.61
CA SER A 69 9.84 6.13 1.86
C SER A 69 11.01 7.09 1.76
N TRP A 70 12.07 6.72 1.04
CA TRP A 70 13.17 7.66 0.77
C TRP A 70 12.71 8.80 -0.13
N ALA A 71 11.83 8.51 -1.11
CA ALA A 71 11.22 9.55 -1.93
C ALA A 71 10.42 10.55 -1.10
N GLY A 72 9.61 10.07 -0.15
CA GLY A 72 8.81 10.94 0.72
C GLY A 72 9.66 11.81 1.66
N ILE A 73 10.70 11.24 2.27
CA ILE A 73 11.62 12.01 3.14
C ILE A 73 12.37 13.05 2.31
N GLY A 74 12.91 12.66 1.15
CA GLY A 74 13.58 13.58 0.25
C GLY A 74 12.66 14.72 -0.20
N ALA A 75 11.40 14.40 -0.53
CA ALA A 75 10.43 15.40 -0.94
C ALA A 75 10.09 16.36 0.21
N PHE A 76 9.96 15.84 1.42
CA PHE A 76 9.73 16.65 2.60
C PHE A 76 10.89 17.64 2.80
N CYS A 77 12.13 17.16 2.78
CA CYS A 77 13.31 18.01 2.95
C CYS A 77 13.41 19.09 1.84
N VAL A 78 13.18 18.71 0.58
CA VAL A 78 13.25 19.65 -0.56
C VAL A 78 12.15 20.72 -0.45
N SER A 79 10.90 20.32 -0.19
CA SER A 79 9.80 21.28 -0.04
C SER A 79 9.97 22.16 1.18
N PHE A 80 10.48 21.62 2.28
CA PHE A 80 10.80 22.41 3.46
C PHE A 80 11.91 23.43 3.17
N LEU A 81 12.95 23.04 2.43
CA LEU A 81 14.03 23.93 2.02
C LEU A 81 13.51 25.06 1.11
N ILE A 82 12.63 24.75 0.16
CA ILE A 82 11.98 25.75 -0.70
C ILE A 82 11.22 26.78 0.16
N ILE A 83 10.40 26.31 1.09
CA ILE A 83 9.62 27.19 1.98
C ILE A 83 10.50 28.00 2.91
N TYR A 84 11.56 27.40 3.45
CA TYR A 84 12.55 28.11 4.26
C TYR A 84 13.23 29.25 3.49
N VAL A 85 13.64 29.00 2.25
CA VAL A 85 14.24 30.03 1.39
C VAL A 85 13.23 31.13 1.08
N LEU A 86 11.99 30.78 0.75
CA LEU A 86 10.92 31.75 0.50
C LEU A 86 10.63 32.63 1.73
N ASN A 87 10.52 32.02 2.91
CA ASN A 87 10.34 32.74 4.17
C ASN A 87 11.49 33.72 4.44
N LYS A 88 12.74 33.23 4.30
CA LYS A 88 13.94 34.04 4.55
C LYS A 88 14.12 35.18 3.55
N SER A 89 13.59 35.03 2.34
CA SER A 89 13.65 36.07 1.30
C SER A 89 12.73 37.26 1.62
N GLY A 90 11.87 37.17 2.64
CA GLY A 90 10.89 38.21 2.95
C GLY A 90 9.86 38.38 1.84
N PHE A 91 9.59 37.31 1.08
CA PHE A 91 8.69 37.37 -0.05
C PHE A 91 7.26 37.59 0.43
N ASP A 92 6.67 38.74 0.10
CA ASP A 92 5.30 39.09 0.49
C ASP A 92 4.28 38.42 -0.45
N PHE A 93 3.82 37.24 -0.03
CA PHE A 93 2.81 36.49 -0.78
C PHE A 93 1.46 37.20 -0.82
N SER A 94 1.13 37.99 0.20
CA SER A 94 -0.10 38.78 0.21
C SER A 94 -0.09 39.73 -0.97
N SER A 95 1.01 40.47 -1.17
CA SER A 95 1.20 41.36 -2.32
C SER A 95 1.06 40.64 -3.68
N LEU A 96 1.61 39.42 -3.80
CA LEU A 96 1.47 38.62 -5.01
C LEU A 96 0.00 38.28 -5.30
N PHE A 97 -0.75 37.77 -4.33
CA PHE A 97 -2.16 37.44 -4.52
C PHE A 97 -3.01 38.68 -4.81
N PHE A 98 -2.71 39.81 -4.17
CA PHE A 98 -3.32 41.10 -4.48
C PHE A 98 -3.03 41.55 -5.91
N SER A 99 -1.82 41.34 -6.43
CA SER A 99 -1.49 41.66 -7.82
C SER A 99 -2.25 40.81 -8.83
N PHE A 100 -2.70 39.61 -8.43
CA PHE A 100 -3.63 38.77 -9.21
C PHE A 100 -5.10 39.20 -9.08
N GLY A 101 -5.39 40.27 -8.32
CA GLY A 101 -6.75 40.78 -8.12
C GLY A 101 -7.56 40.02 -7.07
N LEU A 102 -6.93 39.19 -6.25
CA LEU A 102 -7.60 38.51 -5.13
C LEU A 102 -7.61 39.45 -3.92
N SER A 103 -8.80 39.75 -3.40
CA SER A 103 -8.92 40.49 -2.15
C SER A 103 -8.59 39.60 -0.94
N GLU A 104 -8.07 40.20 0.14
CA GLU A 104 -7.76 39.52 1.41
C GLU A 104 -8.93 38.67 1.91
N ASN A 105 -10.14 39.23 1.94
CA ASN A 105 -11.35 38.52 2.39
C ASN A 105 -11.67 37.27 1.55
N LEU A 106 -11.37 37.34 0.25
CA LEU A 106 -11.59 36.23 -0.67
C LEU A 106 -10.53 35.14 -0.45
N LEU A 107 -9.29 35.52 -0.15
CA LEU A 107 -8.22 34.59 0.25
C LEU A 107 -8.63 33.81 1.51
N TYR A 108 -9.05 34.49 2.58
CA TYR A 108 -9.50 33.84 3.81
C TYR A 108 -10.71 32.91 3.60
N SER A 109 -11.58 33.23 2.64
CA SER A 109 -12.74 32.38 2.32
C SER A 109 -12.37 31.14 1.49
N ILE A 110 -11.44 31.27 0.54
CA ILE A 110 -11.02 30.17 -0.35
C ILE A 110 -10.09 29.20 0.38
N LEU A 111 -9.29 29.69 1.31
CA LEU A 111 -8.21 28.92 1.90
C LEU A 111 -8.72 27.70 2.70
N PRO A 112 -9.77 27.77 3.54
CA PRO A 112 -10.40 26.60 4.16
C PRO A 112 -10.89 25.58 3.12
N VAL A 113 -11.41 26.04 1.97
CA VAL A 113 -11.87 25.17 0.88
C VAL A 113 -10.70 24.42 0.25
N ILE A 114 -9.58 25.11 -0.02
CA ILE A 114 -8.35 24.48 -0.52
C ILE A 114 -7.83 23.44 0.48
N PHE A 115 -7.80 23.76 1.76
CA PHE A 115 -7.40 22.82 2.81
C PHE A 115 -8.33 21.61 2.89
N LEU A 116 -9.65 21.82 2.82
CA LEU A 116 -10.64 20.75 2.81
C LEU A 116 -10.44 19.80 1.61
N ILE A 117 -10.27 20.36 0.41
CA ILE A 117 -10.01 19.58 -0.82
C ILE A 117 -8.69 18.82 -0.69
N GLY A 118 -7.63 19.51 -0.24
CA GLY A 118 -6.32 18.92 0.00
C GLY A 118 -6.39 17.77 1.01
N PHE A 119 -7.18 17.94 2.06
CA PHE A 119 -7.41 16.94 3.10
C PHE A 119 -8.20 15.72 2.60
N ILE A 120 -9.23 15.94 1.78
CA ILE A 120 -9.98 14.85 1.13
C ILE A 120 -9.05 14.04 0.21
N ILE A 121 -8.26 14.72 -0.64
CA ILE A 121 -7.28 14.07 -1.51
C ILE A 121 -6.24 13.31 -0.67
N PHE A 122 -5.80 13.88 0.44
CA PHE A 122 -4.86 13.24 1.35
C PHE A 122 -5.44 11.95 1.94
N ILE A 123 -6.69 11.96 2.42
CA ILE A 123 -7.40 10.77 2.93
C ILE A 123 -7.61 9.73 1.83
N TRP A 124 -7.84 10.14 0.58
CA TRP A 124 -7.98 9.19 -0.53
C TRP A 124 -6.64 8.56 -0.90
N TYR A 125 -5.56 9.33 -0.84
CA TYR A 125 -4.24 8.87 -1.20
C TYR A 125 -3.59 8.01 -0.10
N PHE A 126 -3.80 8.35 1.16
CA PHE A 126 -3.39 7.57 2.30
C PHE A 126 -4.51 6.60 2.68
N SER A 127 -4.29 5.30 2.57
CA SER A 127 -5.28 4.28 2.97
C SER A 127 -5.95 4.65 4.28
N PHE A 128 -7.29 4.63 4.32
CA PHE A 128 -8.09 5.08 5.47
C PHE A 128 -7.55 4.56 6.82
N SER A 129 -7.16 3.28 6.89
CA SER A 129 -6.52 2.70 8.07
C SER A 129 -5.24 3.42 8.54
N ALA A 130 -4.37 3.82 7.61
CA ALA A 130 -3.14 4.54 7.93
C ALA A 130 -3.43 5.93 8.50
N PHE A 131 -4.46 6.62 7.99
CA PHE A 131 -4.90 7.92 8.50
C PHE A 131 -5.29 7.82 9.98
N PHE A 132 -6.23 6.92 10.35
CA PHE A 132 -6.67 6.74 11.75
C PHE A 132 -5.53 6.36 12.70
N LEU A 133 -4.64 5.49 12.23
CA LEU A 133 -3.50 5.04 13.03
C LEU A 133 -2.53 6.20 13.27
N SER A 134 -2.26 6.99 12.24
CA SER A 134 -1.38 8.15 12.34
C SER A 134 -1.98 9.30 13.17
N SER A 135 -3.24 9.65 12.95
CA SER A 135 -3.92 10.73 13.67
C SER A 135 -4.10 10.38 15.14
N GLY A 136 -4.52 9.14 15.47
CA GLY A 136 -4.62 8.68 16.85
C GLY A 136 -3.28 8.70 17.59
N LEU A 137 -2.20 8.28 16.92
CA LEU A 137 -0.86 8.29 17.50
C LEU A 137 -0.33 9.72 17.70
N ILE A 138 -0.59 10.64 16.77
CA ILE A 138 -0.27 12.07 16.93
C ILE A 138 -1.00 12.65 18.14
N LEU A 139 -2.31 12.41 18.23
CA LEU A 139 -3.14 12.93 19.31
C LEU A 139 -2.64 12.41 20.66
N PHE A 140 -2.24 11.14 20.72
CA PHE A 140 -1.65 10.53 21.90
C PHE A 140 -0.32 11.19 22.31
N ILE A 141 0.61 11.38 21.35
CA ILE A 141 1.89 12.05 21.59
C ILE A 141 1.67 13.50 22.03
N LEU A 142 0.83 14.26 21.32
CA LEU A 142 0.50 15.63 21.67
C LEU A 142 -0.05 15.71 23.09
N THR A 143 -1.00 14.85 23.45
CA THR A 143 -1.62 14.89 24.79
C THR A 143 -0.62 14.63 25.92
N ILE A 144 0.37 13.77 25.69
CA ILE A 144 1.39 13.43 26.69
C ILE A 144 2.46 14.51 26.80
N PHE A 145 2.97 15.00 25.67
CA PHE A 145 4.15 15.87 25.63
C PHE A 145 3.82 17.36 25.61
N THR A 146 2.56 17.74 25.34
CA THR A 146 2.16 19.15 25.26
C THR A 146 0.96 19.45 26.15
N ASN A 147 0.96 20.63 26.77
CA ASN A 147 -0.19 21.18 27.51
C ASN A 147 -1.20 21.87 26.58
N LEU A 148 -1.17 21.53 25.29
CA LEU A 148 -1.94 22.19 24.24
C LEU A 148 -3.44 21.93 24.38
N ILE A 149 -3.79 20.76 24.89
CA ILE A 149 -5.16 20.30 24.96
C ILE A 149 -5.65 20.50 26.38
N TYR A 150 -6.63 21.40 26.52
CA TYR A 150 -7.25 21.75 27.79
C TYR A 150 -7.77 20.49 28.51
N GLU A 151 -8.55 19.67 27.79
CA GLU A 151 -9.08 18.39 28.29
C GLU A 151 -8.19 17.22 27.90
N LYS A 152 -7.02 17.09 28.55
CA LYS A 152 -6.08 15.98 28.29
C LYS A 152 -6.75 14.60 28.39
N GLY A 153 -7.68 14.43 29.32
CA GLY A 153 -8.41 13.17 29.50
C GLY A 153 -9.22 12.78 28.26
N ALA A 154 -10.05 13.71 27.76
CA ALA A 154 -10.86 13.47 26.57
C ALA A 154 -10.00 13.23 25.32
N ALA A 155 -8.96 14.04 25.12
CA ALA A 155 -8.04 13.89 23.99
C ALA A 155 -7.32 12.55 23.99
N LEU A 156 -6.86 12.08 25.16
CA LEU A 156 -6.20 10.78 25.28
C LEU A 156 -7.16 9.64 24.93
N VAL A 157 -8.41 9.70 25.40
CA VAL A 157 -9.46 8.72 25.07
C VAL A 157 -9.78 8.72 23.58
N PHE A 158 -9.99 9.89 22.96
CA PHE A 158 -10.21 9.99 21.52
C PHE A 158 -9.03 9.49 20.69
N GLY A 159 -7.80 9.85 21.08
CA GLY A 159 -6.57 9.37 20.44
C GLY A 159 -6.46 7.85 20.50
N ALA A 160 -6.76 7.24 21.65
CA ALA A 160 -6.75 5.79 21.84
C ALA A 160 -7.83 5.09 20.98
N ILE A 161 -9.06 5.62 20.95
CA ILE A 161 -10.15 5.08 20.12
C ILE A 161 -9.77 5.12 18.64
N LEU A 162 -9.27 6.26 18.14
CA LEU A 162 -8.82 6.41 16.75
C LEU A 162 -7.70 5.42 16.42
N PHE A 163 -6.72 5.27 17.32
CA PHE A 163 -5.62 4.33 17.14
C PHE A 163 -6.10 2.88 17.07
N LEU A 164 -6.99 2.45 17.98
CA LEU A 164 -7.56 1.11 17.99
C LEU A 164 -8.38 0.82 16.73
N ILE A 165 -9.19 1.78 16.26
CA ILE A 165 -9.93 1.68 14.99
C ILE A 165 -8.93 1.52 13.83
N GLY A 166 -7.86 2.32 13.81
CA GLY A 166 -6.80 2.24 12.80
C GLY A 166 -6.16 0.85 12.73
N VAL A 167 -5.80 0.28 13.89
CA VAL A 167 -5.24 -1.07 14.01
C VAL A 167 -6.24 -2.15 13.58
N TRP A 168 -7.51 -2.02 13.96
CA TRP A 168 -8.56 -2.96 13.57
C TRP A 168 -8.79 -2.97 12.05
N LEU A 169 -8.90 -1.79 11.44
CA LEU A 169 -9.03 -1.64 9.98
C LEU A 169 -7.80 -2.22 9.25
N TRP A 170 -6.60 -2.06 9.81
CA TRP A 170 -5.38 -2.63 9.26
C TRP A 170 -5.46 -4.16 9.21
N ASN A 171 -5.88 -4.78 10.31
CA ASN A 171 -6.01 -6.23 10.41
C ASN A 171 -7.08 -6.80 9.47
N LYS A 172 -8.11 -6.02 9.12
CA LYS A 172 -9.16 -6.43 8.17
C LYS A 172 -8.68 -6.32 6.71
N GLY A 173 -7.96 -5.26 6.35
CA GLY A 173 -7.47 -5.02 4.98
C GLY A 173 -6.49 -6.08 4.46
N ASN A 174 -5.67 -6.68 5.34
CA ASN A 174 -4.68 -7.68 4.92
C ASN A 174 -5.25 -9.09 4.71
N LYS A 175 -6.46 -9.39 5.16
CA LYS A 175 -7.04 -10.75 5.03
C LYS A 175 -7.67 -11.00 3.66
N GLY A 176 -8.08 -9.96 2.94
CA GLY A 176 -8.81 -10.08 1.67
C GLY A 176 -7.94 -10.40 0.44
N ASN A 177 -6.66 -10.01 0.43
CA ASN A 177 -5.84 -10.09 -0.79
C ASN A 177 -4.95 -11.34 -0.89
N THR A 178 -4.84 -12.14 0.18
CA THR A 178 -4.03 -13.37 0.20
C THR A 178 -4.85 -14.65 0.04
N GLY A 179 -6.18 -14.61 0.07
CA GLY A 179 -7.03 -15.82 0.09
C GLY A 179 -7.95 -16.06 -1.12
N VAL A 180 -8.23 -15.06 -1.96
CA VAL A 180 -9.36 -15.13 -2.91
C VAL A 180 -9.03 -15.76 -4.28
N ARG A 181 -7.83 -16.31 -4.52
CA ARG A 181 -7.48 -16.81 -5.87
C ARG A 181 -7.09 -18.29 -6.04
N VAL A 182 -7.30 -19.16 -5.06
CA VAL A 182 -7.00 -20.61 -5.25
C VAL A 182 -8.21 -21.54 -5.03
N ASN A 183 -9.23 -21.14 -4.27
CA ASN A 183 -10.29 -22.07 -3.88
C ASN A 183 -11.40 -22.29 -4.93
N ASN A 184 -11.46 -21.49 -6.00
CA ASN A 184 -12.48 -21.66 -7.06
C ASN A 184 -12.00 -22.46 -8.28
N LEU A 185 -10.76 -23.00 -8.28
CA LEU A 185 -10.22 -23.77 -9.42
C LEU A 185 -10.01 -25.26 -9.13
N VAL A 186 -10.26 -25.72 -7.91
CA VAL A 186 -10.28 -27.15 -7.59
C VAL A 186 -11.71 -27.50 -7.18
N LYS A 187 -12.59 -27.66 -8.17
CA LYS A 187 -13.77 -28.49 -7.94
C LYS A 187 -13.23 -29.89 -7.59
N PRO A 188 -13.56 -30.46 -6.42
CA PRO A 188 -13.15 -31.82 -6.12
C PRO A 188 -13.71 -32.74 -7.20
N MET A 189 -12.83 -33.36 -8.00
CA MET A 189 -13.18 -34.53 -8.83
C MET A 189 -13.34 -35.75 -7.92
N ASP A 190 -14.17 -35.63 -6.89
CA ASP A 190 -14.59 -36.76 -6.07
C ASP A 190 -15.74 -37.44 -6.80
N LYS A 191 -15.37 -38.31 -7.73
CA LYS A 191 -16.06 -39.55 -8.14
C LYS A 191 -15.49 -40.06 -9.47
N ILE A 192 -14.19 -40.38 -9.50
CA ILE A 192 -13.75 -41.46 -10.39
C ILE A 192 -13.59 -42.68 -9.50
N LYS A 193 -14.70 -43.45 -9.45
CA LYS A 193 -14.78 -44.78 -8.86
C LYS A 193 -13.57 -45.60 -9.30
N ASN A 194 -12.93 -46.20 -8.29
CA ASN A 194 -11.98 -47.30 -8.37
C ASN A 194 -12.13 -48.15 -9.65
N VAL A 195 -11.13 -48.07 -10.53
CA VAL A 195 -10.77 -49.20 -11.37
C VAL A 195 -9.46 -49.72 -10.79
N SER A 196 -9.60 -50.67 -9.88
CA SER A 196 -8.55 -51.59 -9.47
C SER A 196 -8.06 -52.33 -10.72
N GLY A 197 -6.82 -52.05 -11.12
CA GLY A 197 -6.14 -52.73 -12.22
C GLY A 197 -4.65 -52.57 -12.03
N SER A 198 -4.05 -53.54 -11.35
CA SER A 198 -2.62 -53.71 -11.12
C SER A 198 -1.83 -53.71 -12.43
N SER A 199 -0.72 -52.99 -12.45
CA SER A 199 0.53 -53.43 -13.09
C SER A 199 1.63 -52.38 -12.88
N SER A 200 2.71 -52.81 -12.21
CA SER A 200 3.96 -52.08 -12.10
C SER A 200 4.54 -51.78 -13.49
N PRO A 201 4.96 -50.54 -13.80
CA PRO A 201 5.73 -50.29 -14.99
C PRO A 201 7.20 -50.67 -14.72
N SER A 202 7.63 -51.77 -15.32
CA SER A 202 9.04 -52.07 -15.57
C SER A 202 9.69 -50.92 -16.34
N LYS A 203 10.94 -50.59 -15.99
CA LYS A 203 11.75 -49.56 -16.64
C LYS A 203 11.98 -49.94 -18.11
N PRO A 204 11.67 -49.09 -19.10
CA PRO A 204 12.13 -49.32 -20.46
C PRO A 204 13.57 -48.76 -20.60
N SER A 205 14.54 -49.66 -20.56
CA SER A 205 15.85 -49.47 -21.17
C SER A 205 15.71 -49.78 -22.67
N GLY A 206 15.76 -48.75 -23.52
CA GLY A 206 15.70 -48.96 -24.96
C GLY A 206 15.45 -47.67 -25.73
N TRP A 207 16.52 -46.92 -25.97
CA TRP A 207 16.54 -45.93 -27.04
C TRP A 207 16.61 -46.70 -28.37
N ILE A 208 15.52 -46.69 -29.14
CA ILE A 208 15.52 -47.20 -30.52
C ILE A 208 15.34 -46.02 -31.47
N HIS A 209 16.41 -45.71 -32.17
CA HIS A 209 16.41 -45.02 -33.46
C HIS A 209 15.71 -45.92 -34.49
N GLY A 210 14.68 -45.41 -35.16
CA GLY A 210 14.07 -46.10 -36.31
C GLY A 210 12.57 -45.89 -36.43
N GLY A 211 12.17 -44.76 -37.03
CA GLY A 211 11.19 -44.71 -38.13
C GLY A 211 9.83 -45.42 -38.04
N LYS A 212 9.35 -45.87 -36.87
CA LYS A 212 7.95 -46.25 -36.68
C LYS A 212 7.31 -45.20 -35.78
N VAL A 213 6.63 -44.25 -36.42
CA VAL A 213 5.64 -43.42 -35.72
C VAL A 213 4.59 -44.41 -35.20
N LEU A 214 4.73 -44.78 -33.93
CA LEU A 214 3.69 -45.52 -33.22
C LEU A 214 2.41 -44.70 -33.39
N ASN A 215 1.52 -45.18 -34.26
CA ASN A 215 0.09 -44.90 -34.22
C ASN A 215 -0.44 -45.50 -32.91
N LEU A 216 0.06 -45.00 -31.78
CA LEU A 216 -0.70 -44.98 -30.54
C LEU A 216 -2.00 -44.31 -30.92
N ASP A 217 -3.07 -45.08 -30.81
CA ASP A 217 -4.44 -44.63 -30.95
C ASP A 217 -4.56 -43.26 -30.26
N MET A 218 -5.21 -42.30 -30.90
CA MET A 218 -5.35 -40.94 -30.35
C MET A 218 -5.89 -40.98 -28.92
N VAL A 219 -6.71 -41.99 -28.61
CA VAL A 219 -7.22 -42.27 -27.26
C VAL A 219 -6.09 -42.54 -26.26
N GLU A 220 -5.09 -43.35 -26.62
CA GLU A 220 -3.95 -43.67 -25.74
C GLU A 220 -3.02 -42.46 -25.53
N ARG A 221 -2.80 -41.66 -26.58
CA ARG A 221 -2.03 -40.40 -26.47
C ARG A 221 -2.73 -39.40 -25.54
N LYS A 222 -4.04 -39.23 -25.69
CA LYS A 222 -4.85 -38.34 -24.82
C LYS A 222 -4.82 -38.81 -23.37
N LYS A 223 -4.94 -40.13 -23.11
CA LYS A 223 -4.78 -40.71 -21.77
C LYS A 223 -3.39 -40.45 -21.18
N ALA A 224 -2.33 -40.61 -21.97
CA ALA A 224 -0.96 -40.34 -21.52
C ALA A 224 -0.73 -38.86 -21.15
N TRP A 225 -1.25 -37.93 -21.96
CA TRP A 225 -1.19 -36.50 -21.66
C TRP A 225 -1.99 -36.13 -20.42
N GLN A 226 -3.19 -36.69 -20.26
CA GLN A 226 -4.01 -36.47 -19.06
C GLN A 226 -3.31 -36.95 -17.79
N LYS A 227 -2.68 -38.14 -17.84
CA LYS A 227 -1.90 -38.68 -16.72
C LYS A 227 -0.72 -37.76 -16.36
N LYS A 228 0.00 -37.25 -17.36
CA LYS A 228 1.11 -36.31 -17.15
C LYS A 228 0.65 -34.97 -16.60
N LEU A 229 -0.49 -34.46 -17.06
CA LEU A 229 -1.12 -33.24 -16.57
C LEU A 229 -1.48 -33.36 -15.07
N ASN A 230 -2.13 -34.47 -14.68
CA ASN A 230 -2.49 -34.74 -13.28
C ASN A 230 -1.24 -34.80 -12.37
N ALA A 231 -0.16 -35.45 -12.84
CA ALA A 231 1.10 -35.52 -12.09
C ALA A 231 1.73 -34.13 -11.84
N LEU A 232 1.64 -33.21 -12.80
CA LEU A 232 2.12 -31.83 -12.63
C LEU A 232 1.28 -31.03 -11.63
N TYR A 233 -0.03 -31.25 -11.61
CA TYR A 233 -0.93 -30.65 -10.63
C TYR A 233 -0.64 -31.16 -9.21
N GLU A 234 -0.42 -32.47 -9.03
CA GLU A 234 -0.02 -33.05 -7.75
C GLU A 234 1.33 -32.51 -7.25
N ASP A 235 2.34 -32.40 -8.12
CA ASP A 235 3.65 -31.86 -7.75
C ASP A 235 3.53 -30.40 -7.27
N ASN A 236 2.72 -29.59 -7.96
CA ASN A 236 2.44 -28.22 -7.53
C ASN A 236 1.70 -28.15 -6.19
N ALA A 237 0.77 -29.07 -5.93
CA ALA A 237 0.09 -29.18 -4.63
C ALA A 237 1.06 -29.56 -3.51
N ARG A 238 2.00 -30.48 -3.76
CA ARG A 238 3.07 -30.83 -2.82
C ARG A 238 4.01 -29.66 -2.53
N LEU A 239 4.38 -28.89 -3.56
CA LEU A 239 5.18 -27.67 -3.40
C LEU A 239 4.45 -26.62 -2.56
N ALA A 240 3.14 -26.44 -2.77
CA ALA A 240 2.33 -25.54 -1.96
C ALA A 240 2.27 -26.02 -0.50
N LYS A 241 2.03 -27.32 -0.25
CA LYS A 241 1.99 -27.89 1.11
C LYS A 241 3.32 -27.70 1.85
N ARG A 242 4.45 -27.94 1.18
CA ARG A 242 5.80 -27.70 1.74
C ARG A 242 6.05 -26.24 2.10
N ASN A 243 5.43 -25.31 1.38
CA ASN A 243 5.54 -23.88 1.63
C ASN A 243 4.39 -23.35 2.51
N ASN A 244 3.77 -24.20 3.35
CA ASN A 244 2.65 -23.85 4.23
C ASN A 244 1.49 -23.17 3.47
N GLY A 245 1.16 -23.68 2.29
CA GLY A 245 0.13 -23.14 1.40
C GLY A 245 0.55 -21.88 0.62
N ARG A 246 1.75 -21.34 0.85
CA ARG A 246 2.24 -20.16 0.15
C ARG A 246 2.82 -20.53 -1.21
N ILE A 247 2.65 -19.64 -2.18
CA ILE A 247 3.30 -19.77 -3.49
C ILE A 247 4.80 -19.48 -3.29
N PRO A 248 5.71 -20.40 -3.65
CA PRO A 248 7.14 -20.16 -3.52
C PRO A 248 7.57 -18.97 -4.38
N ALA A 249 8.45 -18.13 -3.83
CA ALA A 249 8.93 -16.92 -4.49
C ALA A 249 9.76 -17.25 -5.74
N ARG A 250 9.73 -16.37 -6.75
CA ARG A 250 10.63 -16.51 -7.91
C ARG A 250 12.09 -16.39 -7.45
N GLY A 251 12.96 -17.26 -7.96
CA GLY A 251 14.38 -17.33 -7.59
C GLY A 251 14.69 -18.32 -6.47
N THR A 252 13.69 -18.97 -5.86
CA THR A 252 13.92 -20.17 -5.04
C THR A 252 13.81 -21.43 -5.90
N SER A 253 14.48 -22.52 -5.50
CA SER A 253 14.42 -23.81 -6.20
C SER A 253 12.98 -24.31 -6.41
N ASP A 254 12.12 -24.13 -5.39
CA ASP A 254 10.70 -24.45 -5.47
C ASP A 254 9.91 -23.52 -6.41
N GLY A 255 10.25 -22.23 -6.42
CA GLY A 255 9.64 -21.25 -7.30
C GLY A 255 9.93 -21.53 -8.77
N GLU A 256 11.18 -21.91 -9.08
CA GLU A 256 11.60 -22.30 -10.43
C GLU A 256 10.95 -23.60 -10.88
N ARG A 257 10.89 -24.61 -10.01
CA ARG A 257 10.22 -25.88 -10.29
C ARG A 257 8.73 -25.66 -10.57
N ARG A 258 8.05 -24.87 -9.74
CA ARG A 258 6.64 -24.49 -9.97
C ARG A 258 6.47 -23.73 -11.29
N ALA A 259 7.36 -22.80 -11.61
CA ALA A 259 7.30 -22.06 -12.87
C ALA A 259 7.44 -22.97 -14.09
N LYS A 260 8.34 -23.97 -14.03
CA LYS A 260 8.51 -25.00 -15.07
C LYS A 260 7.28 -25.89 -15.20
N ASN A 261 6.68 -26.30 -14.07
CA ASN A 261 5.44 -27.08 -14.06
C ASN A 261 4.29 -26.29 -14.69
N MET A 262 4.12 -25.01 -14.34
CA MET A 262 3.06 -24.15 -14.90
C MET A 262 3.21 -23.93 -16.41
N LYS A 263 4.44 -23.81 -16.93
CA LYS A 263 4.68 -23.76 -18.37
C LYS A 263 4.28 -25.07 -19.05
N SER A 264 4.66 -26.21 -18.48
CA SER A 264 4.31 -27.54 -19.00
C SER A 264 2.81 -27.81 -18.98
N ILE A 265 2.11 -27.40 -17.92
CA ILE A 265 0.64 -27.49 -17.79
C ILE A 265 -0.03 -26.77 -18.96
N LYS A 266 0.33 -25.50 -19.22
CA LYS A 266 -0.25 -24.71 -20.32
C LYS A 266 -0.05 -25.37 -21.70
N VAL A 267 1.13 -25.92 -21.94
CA VAL A 267 1.43 -26.62 -23.21
C VAL A 267 0.55 -27.87 -23.34
N LEU A 268 0.44 -28.68 -22.28
CA LEU A 268 -0.38 -29.88 -22.29
C LEU A 268 -1.88 -29.58 -22.44
N GLU A 269 -2.38 -28.54 -21.77
CA GLU A 269 -3.78 -28.11 -21.90
C GLU A 269 -4.10 -27.68 -23.34
N ASN A 270 -3.20 -26.93 -23.98
CA ASN A 270 -3.36 -26.55 -25.38
C ASN A 270 -3.35 -27.77 -26.31
N LEU A 271 -2.45 -28.74 -26.09
CA LEU A 271 -2.39 -29.98 -26.88
C LEU A 271 -3.66 -30.82 -26.73
N ILE A 272 -4.16 -30.98 -25.50
CA ILE A 272 -5.38 -31.73 -25.22
C ILE A 272 -6.60 -31.03 -25.82
N ARG A 273 -6.63 -29.69 -25.84
CA ARG A 273 -7.72 -28.90 -26.43
C ARG A 273 -7.73 -28.92 -27.95
N SER A 274 -6.56 -29.04 -28.59
CA SER A 274 -6.45 -29.12 -30.06
C SER A 274 -6.82 -30.49 -30.66
N GLN A 275 -7.11 -31.49 -29.82
CA GLN A 275 -7.51 -32.85 -30.23
C GLN A 275 -8.95 -33.18 -29.84
#